data_AF-A0A0K8PBW8-F1
#
_entry.id   AF-A0A0K8PBW8-F1
#
_cell.length_a   1.000
_cell.length_b   1.000
_cell.length_c   1.000
_cell.angle_alpha   90.00
_cell.angle_beta   90.00
_cell.angle_gamma   90.00
#
_symmetry.space_group_name_H-M   'P 1'
#
loop_
_entity.id
_entity.type
_entity.pdbx_description
1 polymer ?
#
loop_
_entity_poly.entity_id
_entity_poly.type
_entity_poly.pdbx_seq_one_letter_code
_entity_poly.pdbx_strand_id
1 'polypeptide(L)'
;MKNTNLVSILILIMISMLSLTTTVIAQTETTVSPTKSIWPPSHYIGTLQSYLDDLQRLPGIIDESICAANDAGYQEKMALLQNRIEGISSLMVEMGLKIPSTVNLRIIQTTITKNKICGVGKIATGYADLAREKLDAVIRNAGLYNE
;
A
#
# COMPACT_ATOMS: atom_id res chain seq x y z
N MET A 1 -4.25 13.91 60.58
CA MET A 1 -3.65 12.66 60.07
C MET A 1 -4.70 11.89 59.26
N LYS A 2 -4.92 12.27 57.98
CA LYS A 2 -5.89 11.60 57.09
C LYS A 2 -5.65 12.05 55.64
N ASN A 3 -4.42 11.87 55.12
CA ASN A 3 -4.14 12.14 53.69
C ASN A 3 -2.94 11.33 53.16
N THR A 4 -2.09 10.79 54.02
CA THR A 4 -0.95 9.97 53.62
C THR A 4 -1.36 8.61 53.04
N ASN A 5 -2.44 8.01 53.53
CA ASN A 5 -2.92 6.71 53.02
C ASN A 5 -3.55 6.79 51.63
N LEU A 6 -4.16 7.93 51.27
CA LEU A 6 -4.82 8.09 49.96
C LEU A 6 -3.79 8.37 48.85
N VAL A 7 -2.73 9.11 49.17
CA VAL A 7 -1.58 9.33 48.29
C VAL A 7 -0.79 8.03 48.08
N SER A 8 -0.55 7.24 49.13
CA SER A 8 0.13 5.94 48.99
C SER A 8 -0.67 4.92 48.16
N ILE A 9 -2.01 4.92 48.26
CA ILE A 9 -2.87 4.06 47.43
C ILE A 9 -2.84 4.50 45.96
N LEU A 10 -2.86 5.81 45.66
CA LEU A 10 -2.77 6.33 44.30
C LEU A 10 -1.41 6.03 43.63
N ILE A 11 -0.31 6.08 44.40
CA ILE A 11 1.04 5.75 43.89
C ILE A 11 1.17 4.25 43.58
N LEU A 12 0.58 3.38 44.42
CA LEU A 12 0.54 1.92 44.17
C LEU A 12 -0.28 1.54 42.93
N ILE A 13 -1.38 2.26 42.65
CA ILE A 13 -2.20 2.05 41.45
C ILE A 13 -1.46 2.51 40.18
N MET A 14 -0.70 3.61 40.25
CA MET A 14 0.08 4.12 39.11
C MET A 14 1.31 3.27 38.77
N ILE A 15 1.89 2.56 39.75
CA ILE A 15 3.02 1.63 39.53
C ILE A 15 2.54 0.28 38.96
N SER A 16 1.28 -0.09 39.16
CA SER A 16 0.67 -1.32 38.61
C SER A 16 0.39 -1.26 37.09
N MET A 17 0.34 -0.04 36.51
CA MET A 17 0.09 0.17 35.07
C MET A 17 1.37 0.27 34.22
N LEU A 18 2.55 0.17 34.83
CA LEU A 18 3.85 0.31 34.15
C LEU A 18 4.54 -1.04 33.88
N SER A 19 3.74 -2.06 33.54
CA SER A 19 4.21 -3.41 33.19
C SER A 19 3.53 -3.95 31.92
N LEU A 20 3.22 -3.05 30.98
CA LEU A 20 2.89 -3.42 29.60
C LEU A 20 4.18 -3.57 28.79
N THR A 21 4.73 -4.79 28.89
CA THR A 21 5.37 -5.52 27.80
C THR A 21 6.32 -4.71 26.90
N THR A 22 7.58 -4.56 27.32
CA THR A 22 8.70 -4.46 26.39
C THR A 22 8.94 -5.83 25.75
N THR A 23 8.00 -6.29 24.93
CA THR A 23 8.37 -7.22 23.87
C THR A 23 9.10 -6.39 22.84
N VAL A 24 10.42 -6.29 22.98
CA VAL A 24 11.29 -6.20 21.81
C VAL A 24 10.97 -7.47 21.02
N ILE A 25 10.02 -7.34 20.10
CA ILE A 25 9.92 -8.30 19.01
C ILE A 25 11.25 -8.14 18.32
N ALA A 26 12.19 -9.04 18.64
CA ALA A 26 13.25 -9.35 17.72
C ALA A 26 12.51 -9.62 16.41
N GLN A 27 12.59 -8.65 15.50
CA GLN A 27 12.31 -8.91 14.11
C GLN A 27 13.30 -9.99 13.76
N THR A 28 12.88 -11.24 13.88
CA THR A 28 13.40 -12.27 13.00
C THR A 28 13.10 -11.71 11.63
N GLU A 29 14.11 -11.07 11.05
CA GLU A 29 14.27 -11.00 9.62
C GLU A 29 14.13 -12.45 9.18
N THR A 30 12.89 -12.82 8.86
CA THR A 30 12.64 -13.96 8.01
C THR A 30 13.37 -13.55 6.75
N THR A 31 14.60 -14.04 6.64
CA THR A 31 15.27 -14.17 5.36
C THR A 31 14.33 -15.06 4.56
N VAL A 32 13.36 -14.40 3.91
CA VAL A 32 12.61 -14.99 2.83
C VAL A 32 13.70 -15.32 1.84
N SER A 33 14.16 -16.57 1.90
CA SER A 33 14.92 -17.18 0.82
C SER A 33 14.13 -16.82 -0.42
N PRO A 34 14.73 -16.12 -1.41
CA PRO A 34 13.96 -15.65 -2.54
C PRO A 34 13.30 -16.91 -3.10
N THR A 35 11.96 -16.97 -3.04
CA THR A 35 11.23 -17.98 -3.79
C THR A 35 11.76 -17.82 -5.19
N LYS A 36 12.54 -18.82 -5.64
CA LYS A 36 13.20 -18.74 -6.93
C LYS A 36 12.06 -18.58 -7.93
N SER A 37 11.95 -17.39 -8.51
CA SER A 37 10.87 -17.11 -9.44
C SER A 37 10.88 -18.16 -10.54
N ILE A 38 9.68 -18.61 -10.92
CA ILE A 38 9.51 -19.71 -11.88
C ILE A 38 10.04 -19.27 -13.26
N TRP A 39 9.96 -17.96 -13.56
CA TRP A 39 10.32 -17.37 -14.84
C TRP A 39 11.35 -16.24 -14.69
N PRO A 40 12.10 -15.90 -15.75
CA PRO A 40 12.93 -14.70 -15.73
C PRO A 40 12.09 -13.43 -15.54
N PRO A 41 12.62 -12.35 -14.94
CA PRO A 41 11.88 -11.11 -14.69
C PRO A 41 11.16 -10.52 -15.90
N SER A 42 11.73 -10.66 -17.11
CA SER A 42 11.11 -10.19 -18.36
C SER A 42 9.82 -10.89 -18.72
N HIS A 43 9.60 -12.12 -18.25
CA HIS A 43 8.31 -12.80 -18.42
C HIS A 43 7.14 -12.01 -17.80
N TYR A 44 7.41 -11.29 -16.70
CA TYR A 44 6.40 -10.59 -15.93
C TYR A 44 6.18 -9.14 -16.38
N ILE A 45 7.05 -8.59 -17.24
CA ILE A 45 7.06 -7.16 -17.53
C ILE A 45 5.77 -6.67 -18.17
N GLY A 46 5.22 -7.41 -19.14
CA GLY A 46 3.99 -7.03 -19.82
C GLY A 46 2.79 -7.00 -18.87
N THR A 47 2.71 -7.96 -17.95
CA THR A 47 1.66 -7.99 -16.91
C THR A 47 1.83 -6.83 -15.93
N LEU A 48 3.06 -6.54 -15.51
CA LEU A 48 3.34 -5.41 -14.62
C LEU A 48 2.96 -4.08 -15.28
N GLN A 49 3.32 -3.89 -16.55
CA GLN A 49 2.93 -2.70 -17.33
C GLN A 49 1.40 -2.56 -17.42
N SER A 50 0.70 -3.66 -17.75
CA SER A 50 -0.76 -3.66 -17.78
C SER A 50 -1.37 -3.27 -16.43
N TYR A 51 -0.80 -3.73 -15.32
CA TYR A 51 -1.29 -3.36 -13.99
C TYR A 51 -1.00 -1.91 -13.63
N LEU A 52 0.15 -1.36 -14.06
CA LEU A 52 0.48 0.06 -13.91
C LEU A 52 -0.42 0.95 -14.77
N ASP A 53 -0.81 0.51 -15.97
CA ASP A 53 -1.78 1.22 -16.82
C ASP A 53 -3.16 1.24 -16.15
N ASP A 54 -3.61 0.10 -15.64
CA ASP A 54 -4.86 0.03 -14.87
C ASP A 54 -4.79 0.91 -13.61
N LEU A 55 -3.65 0.97 -12.92
CA LEU A 55 -3.46 1.80 -11.73
C LEU A 55 -3.69 3.29 -12.02
N GLN A 56 -3.26 3.79 -13.19
CA GLN A 56 -3.48 5.18 -13.61
C GLN A 56 -4.90 5.45 -14.09
N ARG A 57 -5.52 4.47 -14.76
CA ARG A 57 -6.84 4.62 -15.38
C ARG A 57 -7.99 4.48 -14.38
N LEU A 58 -7.89 3.52 -13.46
CA LEU A 58 -8.98 3.18 -12.54
C LEU A 58 -9.47 4.35 -11.68
N PRO A 59 -8.63 5.25 -11.14
CA PRO A 59 -9.11 6.38 -10.37
C PRO A 59 -10.12 7.27 -11.11
N GLY A 60 -9.94 7.48 -12.42
CA GLY A 60 -10.90 8.23 -13.24
C GLY A 60 -12.23 7.50 -13.41
N ILE A 61 -12.20 6.19 -13.65
CA ILE A 61 -13.41 5.36 -13.81
C ILE A 61 -14.18 5.25 -12.48
N ILE A 62 -13.44 5.15 -11.38
CA ILE A 62 -14.03 5.14 -10.04
C ILE A 62 -14.71 6.50 -9.77
N ASP A 63 -14.08 7.60 -10.18
CA ASP A 63 -14.65 8.95 -10.06
C ASP A 63 -15.93 9.11 -10.86
N GLU A 64 -15.97 8.62 -12.11
CA GLU A 64 -17.19 8.58 -12.92
C GLU A 64 -18.33 7.83 -12.19
N SER A 65 -18.01 6.70 -11.54
CA SER A 65 -18.99 5.93 -10.76
C SER A 65 -19.48 6.71 -9.53
N ILE A 66 -18.60 7.45 -8.85
CA ILE A 66 -18.97 8.32 -7.73
C ILE A 66 -19.88 9.45 -8.21
N CYS A 67 -19.51 10.14 -9.29
CA CYS A 67 -20.28 11.25 -9.86
C CYS A 67 -21.67 10.82 -10.35
N ALA A 68 -21.80 9.60 -10.87
CA ALA A 68 -23.07 9.02 -11.32
C ALA A 68 -23.89 8.35 -10.19
N ALA A 69 -23.43 8.40 -8.93
CA ALA A 69 -24.01 7.66 -7.81
C ALA A 69 -24.18 6.14 -8.08
N ASN A 70 -23.28 5.56 -8.87
CA ASN A 70 -23.27 4.14 -9.20
C ASN A 70 -22.42 3.36 -8.19
N ASP A 71 -23.05 2.94 -7.09
CA ASP A 71 -22.35 2.22 -6.02
C ASP A 71 -21.80 0.85 -6.46
N ALA A 72 -22.53 0.12 -7.32
CA ALA A 72 -22.07 -1.19 -7.80
C ALA A 72 -20.79 -1.04 -8.64
N GLY A 73 -20.77 -0.08 -9.57
CA GLY A 73 -19.59 0.23 -10.37
C GLY A 73 -18.43 0.72 -9.51
N TYR A 74 -18.71 1.57 -8.51
CA TYR A 74 -17.70 2.01 -7.55
C TYR A 74 -17.04 0.83 -6.82
N GLN A 75 -17.83 -0.09 -6.25
CA GLN A 75 -17.28 -1.23 -5.50
C GLN A 75 -16.48 -2.17 -6.40
N GLU A 76 -16.99 -2.47 -7.60
CA GLU A 76 -16.31 -3.32 -8.58
C GLU A 76 -14.93 -2.74 -8.95
N LYS A 77 -14.88 -1.45 -9.28
CA LYS A 77 -13.62 -0.80 -9.69
C LYS A 77 -12.67 -0.56 -8.53
N MET A 78 -13.17 -0.34 -7.32
CA MET A 78 -12.33 -0.29 -6.11
C MET A 78 -11.71 -1.66 -5.79
N ALA A 79 -12.45 -2.75 -5.97
CA ALA A 79 -11.92 -4.10 -5.80
C ALA A 79 -10.85 -4.40 -6.86
N LEU A 80 -11.08 -4.00 -8.12
CA LEU A 80 -10.09 -4.12 -9.18
C LEU A 80 -8.83 -3.31 -8.88
N LEU A 81 -8.96 -2.06 -8.40
CA LEU A 81 -7.83 -1.23 -8.00
C LEU A 81 -7.00 -1.90 -6.89
N GLN A 82 -7.65 -2.46 -5.87
CA GLN A 82 -6.96 -3.20 -4.81
C GLN A 82 -6.17 -4.39 -5.36
N ASN A 83 -6.80 -5.18 -6.24
CA ASN A 83 -6.15 -6.31 -6.88
C ASN A 83 -4.92 -5.90 -7.69
N ARG A 84 -4.97 -4.75 -8.40
CA ARG A 84 -3.80 -4.21 -9.13
C ARG A 84 -2.68 -3.77 -8.20
N ILE A 85 -3.00 -3.11 -7.09
CA ILE A 85 -2.01 -2.69 -6.09
C ILE A 85 -1.26 -3.91 -5.51
N GLU A 86 -2.00 -4.95 -5.13
CA GLU A 86 -1.42 -6.20 -4.62
C GLU A 86 -0.63 -6.94 -5.69
N GLY A 87 -1.18 -7.00 -6.91
CA GLY A 87 -0.55 -7.61 -8.06
C GLY A 87 0.79 -6.98 -8.44
N ILE A 88 0.87 -5.65 -8.47
CA ILE A 88 2.12 -4.92 -8.70
C ILE A 88 3.15 -5.29 -7.64
N SER A 89 2.74 -5.31 -6.37
CA SER A 89 3.63 -5.67 -5.26
C SER A 89 4.16 -7.10 -5.39
N SER A 90 3.30 -8.04 -5.76
CA SER A 90 3.68 -9.43 -6.00
C SER A 90 4.63 -9.57 -7.19
N LEU A 91 4.33 -8.93 -8.32
CA LEU A 91 5.15 -9.01 -9.55
C LEU A 91 6.54 -8.42 -9.32
N MET A 92 6.64 -7.30 -8.61
CA MET A 92 7.93 -6.71 -8.25
C MET A 92 8.78 -7.71 -7.46
N VAL A 93 8.19 -8.43 -6.50
CA VAL A 93 8.89 -9.47 -5.72
C VAL A 93 9.33 -10.64 -6.60
N GLU A 94 8.45 -11.15 -7.46
CA GLU A 94 8.77 -12.22 -8.43
C GLU A 94 9.93 -11.83 -9.35
N MET A 95 9.98 -10.57 -9.77
CA MET A 95 11.05 -10.03 -10.61
C MET A 95 12.34 -9.73 -9.83
N GLY A 96 12.38 -9.97 -8.51
CA GLY A 96 13.52 -9.63 -7.65
C GLY A 96 13.71 -8.12 -7.45
N LEU A 97 12.69 -7.31 -7.75
CA LEU A 97 12.70 -5.86 -7.62
C LEU A 97 12.08 -5.44 -6.28
N LYS A 98 12.50 -4.27 -5.79
CA LYS A 98 11.93 -3.66 -4.58
C LYS A 98 11.10 -2.44 -4.95
N ILE A 99 9.91 -2.33 -4.37
CA ILE A 99 9.15 -1.08 -4.39
C ILE A 99 9.89 -0.07 -3.50
N PRO A 100 10.26 1.12 -4.01
CA PRO A 100 10.91 2.14 -3.18
C PRO A 100 10.00 2.56 -2.02
N SER A 101 10.58 2.83 -0.84
CA SER A 101 9.82 3.30 0.33
C SER A 101 9.08 4.62 0.09
N THR A 102 9.49 5.39 -0.92
CA THR A 102 8.84 6.63 -1.34
C THR A 102 7.64 6.41 -2.28
N VAL A 103 7.32 5.15 -2.63
CA VAL A 103 6.16 4.76 -3.42
C VAL A 103 5.15 4.10 -2.49
N ASN A 104 4.01 4.76 -2.30
CA ASN A 104 2.89 4.22 -1.54
C ASN A 104 1.69 3.97 -2.47
N LEU A 105 1.56 2.77 -3.01
CA LEU A 105 0.45 2.42 -3.92
C LEU A 105 -0.92 2.50 -3.23
N ARG A 106 -0.98 2.20 -1.93
CA ARG A 106 -2.22 2.23 -1.14
C ARG A 106 -2.78 3.64 -0.97
N ILE A 107 -1.97 4.69 -1.16
CA ILE A 107 -2.45 6.08 -1.06
C ILE A 107 -3.56 6.37 -2.07
N ILE A 108 -3.52 5.75 -3.26
CA ILE A 108 -4.50 5.93 -4.34
C ILE A 108 -5.87 5.48 -3.86
N GLN A 109 -5.96 4.24 -3.38
CA GLN A 109 -7.19 3.67 -2.85
C GLN A 109 -7.69 4.43 -1.62
N THR A 110 -6.81 4.72 -0.65
CA THR A 110 -7.21 5.40 0.58
C THR A 110 -7.68 6.84 0.34
N THR A 111 -7.13 7.53 -0.66
CA THR A 111 -7.58 8.87 -1.07
C THR A 111 -9.02 8.83 -1.54
N ILE A 112 -9.37 7.86 -2.40
CA ILE A 112 -10.73 7.68 -2.91
C ILE A 112 -11.69 7.30 -1.77
N THR A 113 -11.33 6.31 -0.95
CA THR A 113 -12.21 5.85 0.14
C THR A 113 -12.49 6.94 1.17
N LYS A 114 -11.48 7.75 1.52
CA LYS A 114 -11.64 8.83 2.50
C LYS A 114 -12.35 10.06 1.93
N ASN A 115 -12.35 10.23 0.62
CA ASN A 115 -12.92 11.39 -0.07
C ASN A 115 -13.84 10.92 -1.19
N LYS A 116 -14.88 10.13 -0.86
CA LYS A 116 -15.86 9.62 -1.84
C LYS A 116 -16.80 10.75 -2.31
N ILE A 117 -16.23 11.70 -3.05
CA ILE A 117 -16.89 12.89 -3.59
C ILE A 117 -16.47 13.01 -5.06
N CYS A 118 -17.42 13.38 -5.93
CA CYS A 118 -17.16 13.58 -7.36
C CYS A 118 -15.98 14.55 -7.59
N GLY A 119 -15.02 14.16 -8.43
CA GLY A 119 -13.80 14.88 -8.73
C GLY A 119 -12.55 14.39 -7.97
N VAL A 120 -12.69 13.46 -7.01
CA VAL A 120 -11.56 12.85 -6.28
C VAL A 120 -10.59 12.12 -7.21
N GLY A 121 -11.09 11.61 -8.35
CA GLY A 121 -10.31 10.89 -9.35
C GLY A 121 -9.04 11.61 -9.78
N LYS A 122 -9.10 12.94 -9.99
CA LYS A 122 -7.94 13.75 -10.42
C LYS A 122 -6.78 13.68 -9.42
N ILE A 123 -7.09 13.73 -8.12
CA ILE A 123 -6.07 13.67 -7.06
C ILE A 123 -5.48 12.27 -7.00
N ALA A 124 -6.34 11.24 -7.04
CA ALA A 124 -5.91 9.84 -7.00
C ALA A 124 -5.09 9.45 -8.24
N THR A 125 -5.43 9.94 -9.44
CA THR A 125 -4.62 9.78 -10.65
C THR A 125 -3.24 10.42 -10.49
N GLY A 126 -3.14 11.63 -9.91
CA GLY A 126 -1.84 12.25 -9.65
C GLY A 126 -0.91 11.40 -8.76
N TYR A 127 -1.46 10.71 -7.76
CA TYR A 127 -0.69 9.74 -6.98
C TYR A 127 -0.30 8.50 -7.78
N ALA A 128 -1.19 8.01 -8.66
CA ALA A 128 -0.91 6.88 -9.54
C ALA A 128 0.19 7.18 -10.55
N ASP A 129 0.18 8.38 -11.14
CA ASP A 129 1.19 8.84 -12.10
C ASP A 129 2.58 8.89 -11.45
N LEU A 130 2.67 9.51 -10.27
CA LEU A 130 3.93 9.57 -9.52
C LEU A 130 4.44 8.17 -9.12
N ALA A 131 3.52 7.29 -8.72
CA ALA A 131 3.88 5.91 -8.39
C ALA A 131 4.43 5.17 -9.61
N ARG A 132 3.77 5.31 -10.77
CA ARG A 132 4.26 4.73 -12.03
C ARG A 132 5.62 5.26 -12.39
N GLU A 133 5.83 6.58 -12.41
CA GLU A 133 7.11 7.19 -12.77
C GLU A 133 8.26 6.60 -11.95
N LYS A 134 8.06 6.47 -10.64
CA LYS A 134 9.06 5.90 -9.73
C LYS A 134 9.29 4.41 -9.96
N LEU A 135 8.25 3.63 -10.20
CA LEU A 135 8.38 2.19 -10.47
C LEU A 135 9.03 1.94 -11.83
N ASP A 136 8.68 2.74 -12.83
CA ASP A 136 9.23 2.73 -14.17
C ASP A 136 10.75 3.03 -14.17
N ALA A 137 11.20 3.93 -13.29
CA ALA A 137 12.62 4.14 -13.04
C ALA A 137 13.32 2.89 -12.45
N VAL A 138 12.67 2.17 -11.53
CA VAL A 138 13.22 0.91 -10.98
C VAL A 138 13.35 -0.14 -12.07
N ILE A 139 12.33 -0.30 -12.91
CA ILE A 139 12.30 -1.27 -14.01
C ILE A 139 13.38 -0.96 -15.04
N ARG A 140 13.53 0.32 -15.44
CA ARG A 140 14.62 0.77 -16.33
C ARG A 140 15.99 0.47 -15.77
N ASN A 141 16.22 0.80 -14.50
CA ASN A 141 17.51 0.58 -13.84
C ASN A 141 17.85 -0.91 -13.71
N ALA A 142 16.84 -1.78 -13.71
CA ALA A 142 17.02 -3.23 -13.76
C ALA A 142 17.26 -3.78 -15.18
N GLY A 143 17.23 -2.93 -16.21
CA GLY A 143 17.49 -3.32 -17.60
C GLY A 143 16.35 -4.08 -18.28
N LEU A 144 15.12 -4.05 -17.73
CA LEU A 144 14.02 -4.92 -18.16
C LEU A 144 13.21 -4.41 -19.36
N TYR A 145 13.56 -3.25 -19.90
CA TYR A 145 12.94 -2.71 -21.12
C TYR A 145 13.75 -2.96 -22.39
N ASN A 146 14.91 -3.61 -22.27
CA ASN A 146 15.79 -3.91 -23.39
C ASN A 146 15.88 -5.43 -23.57
N GLU A 147 14.96 -5.99 -24.36
CA GLU A 147 15.09 -7.32 -24.98
C GLU A 147 14.89 -7.20 -26.49
#